data_AF-V6IXY1-F1
#
_entry.id   AF-V6IXY1-F1
#
_cell.length_a   1.000
_cell.length_b   1.000
_cell.length_c   1.000
_cell.angle_alpha   90.00
_cell.angle_beta   90.00
_cell.angle_gamma   90.00
#
_symmetry.space_group_name_H-M   'P 1'
#
loop_
_entity.id
_entity.type
_entity.pdbx_description
1 polymer ?
#
loop_
_entity_poly.entity_id
_entity_poly.type
_entity_poly.pdbx_seq_one_letter_code
_entity_poly.pdbx_strand_id
1 'polypeptide(L)'
;MYLIPYDELEGEIFDSAIGGFDLKSKNIELYRNDWLDNDQRNTLLAGTSRHDTAHALQETLGDQFLKDWKKAAKKDAAHITDYAKTDIYEDIAETIMYHWSPGSIERRTIQFFFPERYAVLQKYGVKEGRDIGS
;
A
#
# COMPACT_ATOMS: atom_id res chain seq x y z
N MET A 1 1.62 -8.26 -19.50
CA MET A 1 1.25 -6.85 -19.72
C MET A 1 -0.22 -6.80 -20.06
N TYR A 2 -1.02 -6.26 -19.14
CA TYR A 2 -2.46 -6.06 -19.25
C TYR A 2 -2.70 -4.68 -18.63
N LEU A 3 -3.45 -3.81 -19.30
CA LEU A 3 -3.71 -2.46 -18.82
C LEU A 3 -5.15 -2.40 -18.30
N ILE A 4 -5.33 -1.98 -17.05
CA ILE A 4 -6.64 -1.88 -16.38
C ILE A 4 -6.85 -0.42 -15.94
N PRO A 5 -7.98 0.23 -16.32
CA PRO A 5 -8.33 1.57 -15.85
C PRO A 5 -8.60 1.62 -14.34
N TYR A 6 -8.09 2.65 -13.68
CA TYR A 6 -8.23 2.86 -12.23
C TYR A 6 -9.69 2.95 -11.73
N ASP A 7 -10.59 3.47 -12.55
CA ASP A 7 -12.00 3.70 -12.22
C ASP A 7 -12.90 2.46 -12.33
N GLU A 8 -12.38 1.33 -12.83
CA GLU A 8 -13.07 0.03 -12.89
C GLU A 8 -12.74 -0.88 -11.69
N LEU A 9 -11.93 -0.42 -10.73
CA LEU A 9 -11.44 -1.21 -9.57
C LEU A 9 -12.46 -1.38 -8.40
N GLU A 10 -13.76 -1.13 -8.62
CA GLU A 10 -14.77 -1.33 -7.56
C GLU A 10 -15.20 -2.80 -7.42
N GLY A 11 -14.58 -3.49 -6.45
CA GLY A 11 -15.16 -4.69 -5.83
C GLY A 11 -14.59 -6.05 -6.23
N GLU A 12 -13.60 -6.11 -7.14
CA GLU A 12 -12.95 -7.37 -7.53
C GLU A 12 -11.62 -7.60 -6.78
N ILE A 13 -11.43 -8.84 -6.33
CA ILE A 13 -10.14 -9.33 -5.83
C ILE A 13 -9.30 -9.70 -7.06
N PHE A 14 -8.30 -8.87 -7.38
CA PHE A 14 -7.49 -9.08 -8.58
C PHE A 14 -6.51 -10.25 -8.43
N ASP A 15 -6.96 -11.40 -8.91
CA ASP A 15 -6.14 -12.60 -9.11
C ASP A 15 -5.13 -12.35 -10.25
N SER A 16 -3.99 -11.78 -9.84
CA SER A 16 -2.69 -11.75 -10.51
C SER A 16 -2.32 -10.60 -11.48
N ALA A 17 -1.29 -9.81 -11.10
CA ALA A 17 0.05 -9.80 -11.72
C ALA A 17 1.00 -8.76 -11.04
N ILE A 18 2.31 -8.75 -11.36
CA ILE A 18 3.31 -7.88 -10.69
C ILE A 18 3.26 -6.49 -11.33
N GLY A 19 2.68 -5.53 -10.62
CA GLY A 19 2.47 -4.17 -11.10
C GLY A 19 3.73 -3.33 -11.25
N GLY A 20 3.60 -2.30 -12.07
CA GLY A 20 4.33 -1.03 -11.99
C GLY A 20 3.39 0.04 -12.54
N PHE A 21 3.12 1.10 -11.79
CA PHE A 21 2.11 2.08 -12.17
C PHE A 21 2.61 3.11 -13.19
N ASP A 22 1.98 3.20 -14.36
CA ASP A 22 2.23 4.29 -15.32
C ASP A 22 1.33 5.50 -15.03
N LEU A 23 1.92 6.48 -14.34
CA LEU A 23 1.33 7.78 -14.01
C LEU A 23 0.76 8.55 -15.22
N LYS A 24 1.22 8.31 -16.44
CA LYS A 24 0.68 9.00 -17.64
C LYS A 24 -0.59 8.37 -18.18
N SER A 25 -0.75 7.06 -18.06
CA SER A 25 -1.90 6.32 -18.60
C SER A 25 -2.89 5.84 -17.54
N LYS A 26 -2.55 5.96 -16.24
CA LYS A 26 -3.32 5.47 -15.08
C LYS A 26 -3.55 3.95 -15.09
N ASN A 27 -2.62 3.20 -15.68
CA ASN A 27 -2.66 1.74 -15.73
C ASN A 27 -1.57 1.12 -14.85
N ILE A 28 -1.79 -0.12 -14.42
CA ILE A 28 -0.82 -0.93 -13.68
C ILE A 28 -0.27 -2.02 -14.63
N GLU A 29 1.02 -2.00 -14.99
CA GLU A 29 1.81 -3.19 -15.41
C GLU A 29 1.22 -4.21 -16.45
N LEU A 30 1.32 -5.52 -16.23
CA LEU A 30 1.93 -6.27 -15.12
C LEU A 30 2.75 -7.49 -15.59
N TYR A 31 3.65 -7.99 -14.72
CA TYR A 31 4.61 -9.08 -14.98
C TYR A 31 4.25 -10.41 -14.29
N ARG A 32 4.73 -11.53 -14.86
CA ARG A 32 4.44 -12.91 -14.42
C ARG A 32 5.69 -13.53 -13.78
N ASN A 33 5.53 -14.23 -12.66
CA ASN A 33 6.59 -14.99 -12.00
C ASN A 33 6.19 -16.46 -11.86
N ASP A 34 6.96 -17.35 -12.52
CA ASP A 34 6.57 -18.76 -12.69
C ASP A 34 7.01 -19.69 -11.55
N TRP A 35 7.73 -19.18 -10.54
CA TRP A 35 8.31 -19.96 -9.42
C TRP A 35 7.46 -19.98 -8.13
N LEU A 36 6.38 -19.19 -8.08
CA LEU A 36 5.44 -19.15 -6.95
C LEU A 36 4.20 -19.99 -7.26
N ASP A 37 3.67 -20.71 -6.27
CA ASP A 37 2.32 -21.29 -6.38
C ASP A 37 1.24 -20.20 -6.50
N ASN A 38 0.02 -20.57 -6.88
CA ASN A 38 -1.04 -19.58 -7.14
C ASN A 38 -1.39 -18.75 -5.90
N ASP A 39 -1.30 -19.29 -4.68
CA ASP A 39 -1.73 -18.62 -3.45
C ASP A 39 -0.67 -17.61 -2.98
N GLN A 40 0.60 -18.02 -3.01
CA GLN A 40 1.76 -17.15 -2.81
C GLN A 40 1.81 -16.03 -3.85
N ARG A 41 1.52 -16.38 -5.11
CA ARG A 41 1.42 -15.46 -6.23
C ARG A 41 0.31 -14.45 -5.96
N ASN A 42 -0.93 -14.86 -5.76
CA ASN A 42 -2.05 -13.93 -5.54
C ASN A 42 -1.81 -13.00 -4.33
N THR A 43 -1.22 -13.52 -3.25
CA THR A 43 -0.80 -12.73 -2.07
C THR A 43 0.23 -11.64 -2.43
N LEU A 44 1.28 -11.98 -3.17
CA LEU A 44 2.32 -11.03 -3.60
C LEU A 44 1.73 -9.91 -4.48
N LEU A 45 0.81 -10.26 -5.36
CA LEU A 45 0.31 -9.38 -6.42
C LEU A 45 -0.73 -8.40 -5.88
N ALA A 46 -1.57 -8.86 -4.96
CA ALA A 46 -2.38 -7.99 -4.13
C ALA A 46 -1.52 -7.06 -3.26
N GLY A 47 -0.31 -7.49 -2.85
CA GLY A 47 0.69 -6.64 -2.20
C GLY A 47 1.20 -5.52 -3.13
N THR A 48 1.81 -5.87 -4.27
CA THR A 48 2.34 -4.90 -5.24
C THR A 48 1.28 -3.91 -5.71
N SER A 49 0.07 -4.38 -6.03
CA SER A 49 -1.05 -3.50 -6.43
C SER A 49 -1.45 -2.51 -5.32
N ARG A 50 -1.48 -2.95 -4.05
CA ARG A 50 -1.72 -2.05 -2.89
C ARG A 50 -0.59 -1.01 -2.72
N HIS A 51 0.66 -1.39 -2.95
CA HIS A 51 1.83 -0.49 -2.86
C HIS A 51 1.81 0.58 -3.98
N ASP A 52 1.63 0.17 -5.24
CA ASP A 52 1.43 1.08 -6.39
C ASP A 52 0.23 2.03 -6.13
N THR A 53 -0.89 1.51 -5.65
CA THR A 53 -2.08 2.31 -5.31
C THR A 53 -1.82 3.28 -4.15
N ALA A 54 -0.97 2.91 -3.19
CA ALA A 54 -0.58 3.80 -2.10
C ALA A 54 0.30 4.97 -2.59
N HIS A 55 1.17 4.73 -3.58
CA HIS A 55 1.90 5.80 -4.27
C HIS A 55 0.97 6.77 -4.99
N ALA A 56 -0.06 6.29 -5.69
CA ALA A 56 -1.07 7.16 -6.29
C ALA A 56 -1.86 7.96 -5.23
N LEU A 57 -2.24 7.32 -4.11
CA LEU A 57 -2.99 7.98 -3.03
C LEU A 57 -2.19 9.12 -2.40
N GLN A 58 -0.92 8.93 -2.06
CA GLN A 58 -0.12 9.98 -1.39
C GLN A 58 0.01 11.26 -2.23
N GLU A 59 0.05 11.16 -3.57
CA GLU A 59 0.06 12.32 -4.46
C GLU A 59 -1.23 13.12 -4.33
N THR A 60 -2.38 12.43 -4.23
CA THR A 60 -3.68 13.09 -4.00
C THR A 60 -3.86 13.69 -2.60
N LEU A 61 -3.17 13.15 -1.58
CA LEU A 61 -3.19 13.69 -0.22
C LEU A 61 -2.30 14.94 -0.05
N GLY A 62 -1.31 15.10 -0.92
CA GLY A 62 -0.55 16.34 -1.13
C GLY A 62 0.40 16.76 -0.01
N ASP A 63 0.96 17.97 -0.17
CA ASP A 63 2.05 18.49 0.67
C ASP A 63 1.83 18.46 2.18
N GLN A 64 0.58 18.68 2.63
CA GLN A 64 0.27 18.77 4.05
C GLN A 64 0.27 17.39 4.71
N PHE A 65 -0.16 16.35 3.98
CA PHE A 65 0.01 14.96 4.37
C PHE A 65 1.50 14.62 4.49
N LEU A 66 2.31 14.90 3.47
CA LEU A 66 3.75 14.63 3.48
C LEU A 66 4.49 15.34 4.63
N LYS A 67 4.09 16.59 4.97
CA LYS A 67 4.64 17.34 6.11
C LYS A 67 4.28 16.72 7.46
N ASP A 68 3.08 16.17 7.59
CA ASP A 68 2.66 15.52 8.83
C ASP A 68 3.26 14.10 8.95
N TRP A 69 3.35 13.37 7.84
CA TRP A 69 4.04 12.08 7.78
C TRP A 69 5.50 12.16 8.20
N LYS A 70 6.24 13.16 7.69
CA LYS A 70 7.65 13.42 8.08
C LYS A 70 7.82 13.70 9.58
N LYS A 71 6.80 14.21 10.27
CA LYS A 71 6.81 14.37 11.74
C LYS A 71 6.53 13.04 12.44
N ALA A 72 5.55 12.29 11.95
CA ALA A 72 5.15 11.00 12.48
C ALA A 72 6.28 9.95 12.39
N ALA A 73 6.84 9.74 11.20
CA ALA A 73 7.94 8.81 10.97
C ALA A 73 9.16 9.12 11.85
N LYS A 74 9.42 10.41 12.13
CA LYS A 74 10.51 10.86 12.99
C LYS A 74 10.26 10.63 14.49
N LYS A 75 9.00 10.48 14.92
CA LYS A 75 8.63 10.10 16.29
C LYS A 75 8.63 8.59 16.49
N ASP A 76 8.05 7.85 15.55
CA ASP A 76 8.03 6.38 15.57
C ASP A 76 9.46 5.80 15.48
N ALA A 77 10.38 6.53 14.82
CA ALA A 77 11.83 6.26 14.79
C ALA A 77 12.27 4.88 14.25
N ALA A 78 11.35 4.14 13.65
CA ALA A 78 11.57 2.87 12.97
C ALA A 78 10.87 2.86 11.60
N HIS A 79 11.32 1.98 10.71
CA HIS A 79 10.69 1.69 9.42
C HIS A 79 9.95 0.35 9.48
N ILE A 80 8.88 0.23 8.71
CA ILE A 80 8.03 -0.97 8.68
C ILE A 80 8.69 -2.16 7.98
N THR A 81 9.42 -1.90 6.89
CA THR A 81 10.18 -2.89 6.12
C THR A 81 11.60 -2.38 5.86
N ASP A 82 12.45 -3.19 5.25
CA ASP A 82 13.74 -2.72 4.72
C ASP A 82 13.56 -1.80 3.50
N TYR A 83 12.53 -2.00 2.69
CA TYR A 83 12.29 -1.21 1.47
C TYR A 83 11.77 0.20 1.80
N ALA A 84 10.97 0.33 2.87
CA ALA A 84 10.57 1.61 3.48
C ALA A 84 11.74 2.51 3.95
N LYS A 85 12.99 2.02 3.95
CA LYS A 85 14.20 2.81 4.26
C LYS A 85 14.71 3.61 3.06
N THR A 86 14.25 3.29 1.85
CA THR A 86 14.74 3.87 0.59
C THR A 86 14.52 5.37 0.55
N ASP A 87 13.26 5.81 0.73
CA ASP A 87 12.91 7.20 0.97
C ASP A 87 11.57 7.34 1.71
N ILE A 88 11.08 8.59 1.83
CA ILE A 88 9.85 8.90 2.56
C ILE A 88 8.58 8.48 1.82
N TYR A 89 8.60 8.38 0.50
CA TYR A 89 7.48 7.96 -0.33
C TYR A 89 7.31 6.43 -0.26
N GLU A 90 8.41 5.70 -0.20
CA GLU A 90 8.40 4.26 0.07
C GLU A 90 7.95 3.94 1.49
N ASP A 91 8.38 4.73 2.49
CA ASP A 91 7.87 4.63 3.87
C ASP A 91 6.34 4.83 3.96
N ILE A 92 5.80 5.75 3.15
CA ILE A 92 4.35 5.97 3.03
C ILE A 92 3.67 4.77 2.37
N ALA A 93 4.16 4.35 1.20
CA ALA A 93 3.51 3.32 0.39
C ALA A 93 3.47 1.95 1.11
N GLU A 94 4.59 1.54 1.71
CA GLU A 94 4.68 0.33 2.54
C GLU A 94 3.73 0.40 3.76
N THR A 95 3.70 1.52 4.48
CA THR A 95 2.82 1.65 5.65
C THR A 95 1.34 1.59 5.27
N ILE A 96 0.95 2.23 4.16
CA ILE A 96 -0.42 2.16 3.64
C ILE A 96 -0.75 0.75 3.13
N MET A 97 0.17 0.08 2.44
CA MET A 97 0.00 -1.31 1.98
C MET A 97 -0.30 -2.26 3.14
N TYR A 98 0.44 -2.15 4.25
CA TYR A 98 0.21 -2.94 5.46
C TYR A 98 -1.10 -2.57 6.16
N HIS A 99 -1.46 -1.28 6.21
CA HIS A 99 -2.76 -0.81 6.74
C HIS A 99 -3.96 -1.28 5.90
N TRP A 100 -3.75 -1.50 4.60
CA TRP A 100 -4.70 -2.11 3.66
C TRP A 100 -4.63 -3.63 3.57
N SER A 101 -3.76 -4.29 4.34
CA SER A 101 -3.70 -5.75 4.37
C SER A 101 -5.04 -6.33 4.80
N PRO A 102 -5.56 -7.37 4.11
CA PRO A 102 -6.70 -8.14 4.61
C PRO A 102 -6.35 -8.94 5.87
N GLY A 103 -5.06 -9.11 6.20
CA GLY A 103 -4.61 -9.73 7.44
C GLY A 103 -4.64 -8.76 8.64
N SER A 104 -5.28 -9.18 9.73
CA SER A 104 -5.40 -8.36 10.94
C SER A 104 -4.08 -8.12 11.68
N ILE A 105 -3.04 -8.93 11.42
CA ILE A 105 -1.72 -8.80 12.05
C ILE A 105 -0.96 -7.60 11.46
N GLU A 106 -0.93 -7.47 10.14
CA GLU A 106 -0.26 -6.38 9.43
C GLU A 106 -0.88 -5.02 9.78
N ARG A 107 -2.22 -4.94 9.82
CA ARG A 107 -2.94 -3.73 10.24
C ARG A 107 -2.64 -3.35 11.69
N ARG A 108 -2.63 -4.33 12.60
CA ARG A 108 -2.26 -4.14 14.01
C ARG A 108 -0.80 -3.71 14.18
N THR A 109 0.10 -4.16 13.31
CA THR A 109 1.50 -3.69 13.32
C THR A 109 1.59 -2.17 13.17
N ILE A 110 0.79 -1.58 12.27
CA ILE A 110 0.70 -0.12 12.13
C ILE A 110 0.17 0.52 13.41
N GLN A 111 -0.94 0.01 13.93
CA GLN A 111 -1.61 0.58 15.11
C GLN A 111 -0.73 0.57 16.37
N PHE A 112 0.04 -0.51 16.61
CA PHE A 112 0.80 -0.69 17.85
C PHE A 112 2.26 -0.21 17.78
N PHE A 113 2.95 -0.42 16.65
CA PHE A 113 4.39 -0.09 16.52
C PHE A 113 4.64 1.23 15.79
N PHE A 114 3.66 1.73 15.02
CA PHE A 114 3.75 2.99 14.28
C PHE A 114 2.58 3.93 14.60
N PRO A 115 2.30 4.21 15.89
CA PRO A 115 1.08 4.89 16.32
C PRO A 115 0.97 6.33 15.79
N GLU A 116 2.08 7.02 15.54
CA GLU A 116 2.04 8.38 14.99
C GLU A 116 1.75 8.35 13.48
N ARG A 117 2.32 7.40 12.72
CA ARG A 117 1.91 7.18 11.31
C ARG A 117 0.45 6.75 11.22
N TYR A 118 -0.01 5.86 12.11
CA TYR A 118 -1.41 5.46 12.21
C TYR A 118 -2.33 6.66 12.44
N ALA A 119 -1.98 7.57 13.36
CA ALA A 119 -2.74 8.78 13.61
C ALA A 119 -2.81 9.72 12.38
N VAL A 120 -1.76 9.76 11.55
CA VAL A 120 -1.81 10.47 10.26
C VAL A 120 -2.77 9.78 9.28
N LEU A 121 -2.72 8.45 9.13
CA LEU A 121 -3.67 7.72 8.28
C LEU A 121 -5.13 7.99 8.68
N GLN A 122 -5.44 7.96 9.98
CA GLN A 122 -6.77 8.29 10.49
C GLN A 122 -7.16 9.75 10.21
N LYS A 123 -6.25 10.71 10.44
CA LYS A 123 -6.49 12.14 10.17
C LYS A 123 -6.88 12.43 8.72
N TYR A 124 -6.28 11.71 7.76
CA TYR A 124 -6.54 11.89 6.33
C TYR A 124 -7.59 10.90 5.78
N GLY A 125 -8.28 10.14 6.65
CA GLY A 125 -9.38 9.27 6.26
C GLY A 125 -8.98 8.01 5.49
N VAL A 126 -7.70 7.60 5.58
CA VAL A 126 -7.20 6.37 4.94
C VAL A 126 -7.77 5.17 5.70
N LYS A 127 -8.84 4.58 5.14
CA LYS A 127 -9.54 3.43 5.73
C LYS A 127 -8.62 2.21 5.77
N GLU A 128 -8.79 1.40 6.80
CA GLU A 128 -8.10 0.12 6.93
C GLU A 128 -8.62 -0.93 5.94
N GLY A 129 -7.80 -1.92 5.63
CA GLY A 129 -8.22 -3.13 4.93
C GLY A 129 -9.24 -3.92 5.74
N ARG A 130 -10.13 -4.66 5.06
CA ARG A 130 -11.14 -5.51 5.72
C ARG A 130 -10.72 -6.97 5.66
N ASP A 131 -11.01 -7.72 6.73
CA ASP A 131 -10.86 -9.17 6.74
C ASP A 131 -11.83 -9.78 5.72
N ILE A 132 -11.31 -10.60 4.79
CA ILE A 132 -12.11 -11.26 3.75
C ILE A 132 -12.62 -12.61 4.30
N GLY A 133 -13.51 -12.55 5.29
CA GLY A 133 -14.13 -13.73 5.88
C GLY A 133 -14.25 -13.65 7.40
N SER A 134 -15.50 -13.53 7.87
CA SER A 134 -15.94 -13.74 9.26
C SER A 134 -17.28 -14.47 9.25
#